data_AF-A0A818ULD3-F1
#
_entry.id   AF-A0A818ULD3-F1
#
_cell.length_a   1.000
_cell.length_b   1.000
_cell.length_c   1.000
_cell.angle_alpha   90.00
_cell.angle_beta   90.00
_cell.angle_gamma   90.00
#
_symmetry.space_group_name_H-M   'P 1'
#
loop_
_entity.id
_entity.type
_entity.pdbx_description
1 polymer ?
#
loop_
_entity_poly.entity_id
_entity_poly.type
_entity_poly.pdbx_seq_one_letter_code
_entity_poly.pdbx_strand_id
1 'polypeptide(L)'
;MSTDSKLHKQFYEAYKNDSEMNQVNVFMCFHPIAMCEVFMPFNRTLIVIASTRYELARFSKEDWTKLNKNLQIIASNPRNVIAGNNLYDAEYIRYFTGIKTIVLSSLCAYTKVSYKPVIRKPFIIANMNAKNFRSKFMSLLTDSFQRLKISVRIGHLRDIYKGHYRYIQLARHPGIIHIPYQVSIMSLFEHYRMNIPLFFPSLDLLTEWHYTYRVVNERTWDGISGHIKNASRISGVLGPDIPDPNNEFDRDAIRYWLKFSDFYQWPHIIYFNSTDELVIKLKTTNLTEVSSNMKVYNANLTKNLFEQWRQILQRTSPL
;
A
#
# COMPACT_ATOMS: atom_id res chain seq x y z
N MET A 1 18.93 5.67 10.66
CA MET A 1 19.89 4.59 10.98
C MET A 1 20.40 4.02 9.66
N SER A 2 21.46 4.59 9.10
CA SER A 2 22.28 3.88 8.11
C SER A 2 22.91 2.71 8.86
N THR A 3 22.64 1.47 8.45
CA THR A 3 23.30 0.34 9.12
C THR A 3 24.72 0.31 8.61
N ASP A 4 25.60 0.85 9.46
CA ASP A 4 27.03 0.83 9.30
C ASP A 4 27.48 -0.60 8.94
N SER A 5 28.43 -0.70 8.01
CA SER A 5 29.12 -1.94 7.66
C SER A 5 29.55 -2.77 8.88
N LYS A 6 29.84 -2.09 9.99
CA LYS A 6 30.12 -2.67 11.29
C LYS A 6 28.97 -3.52 11.84
N LEU A 7 27.72 -3.06 11.75
CA LEU A 7 26.56 -3.79 12.27
C LEU A 7 26.30 -5.06 11.45
N HIS A 8 26.42 -5.00 10.13
CA HIS A 8 26.26 -6.20 9.28
C HIS A 8 27.31 -7.26 9.62
N LYS A 9 28.57 -6.82 9.84
CA LYS A 9 29.65 -7.71 10.28
C LYS A 9 29.36 -8.29 11.66
N GLN A 10 28.94 -7.48 12.63
CA GLN A 10 28.59 -7.95 13.98
C GLN A 10 27.44 -8.96 13.96
N PHE A 11 26.41 -8.71 13.15
CA PHE A 11 25.30 -9.65 12.97
C PHE A 11 25.79 -10.99 12.42
N TYR A 12 26.57 -10.96 11.33
CA TYR A 12 27.09 -12.19 10.75
C TYR A 12 27.99 -12.96 11.73
N GLU A 13 28.90 -12.29 12.42
CA GLU A 13 29.80 -12.92 13.39
C GLU A 13 29.05 -13.55 14.57
N ALA A 14 27.97 -12.93 15.03
CA ALA A 14 27.14 -13.46 16.10
C ALA A 14 26.39 -14.74 15.70
N TYR A 15 25.97 -14.85 14.43
CA TYR A 15 25.05 -15.91 13.99
C TYR A 15 25.66 -16.93 13.02
N LYS A 16 26.87 -16.74 12.50
CA LYS A 16 27.50 -17.66 11.53
C LYS A 16 27.63 -19.10 12.04
N ASN A 17 27.79 -19.27 13.35
CA ASN A 17 27.92 -20.57 14.02
C ASN A 17 26.65 -20.97 14.78
N ASP A 18 25.57 -20.19 14.68
CA ASP A 18 24.33 -20.50 15.38
C ASP A 18 23.63 -21.71 14.73
N SER A 19 23.19 -22.66 15.57
CA SER A 19 22.66 -23.94 15.09
C SER A 19 21.30 -23.81 14.39
N GLU A 20 20.48 -22.83 14.78
CA GLU A 20 19.17 -22.59 14.19
C GLU A 20 19.34 -21.86 12.86
N MET A 21 20.16 -20.82 12.82
CA MET A 21 20.49 -20.06 11.60
C MET A 21 21.15 -20.94 10.53
N ASN A 22 21.88 -21.98 10.92
CA ASN A 22 22.48 -22.90 9.96
C ASN A 22 21.49 -23.91 9.36
N GLN A 23 20.32 -24.12 9.99
CA GLN A 23 19.28 -25.03 9.51
C GLN A 23 18.35 -24.39 8.48
N VAL A 24 18.25 -23.05 8.45
CA VAL A 24 17.30 -22.38 7.54
C VAL A 24 17.82 -22.38 6.09
N ASN A 25 16.92 -22.67 5.15
CA ASN A 25 17.23 -22.61 3.71
C ASN A 25 16.90 -21.25 3.09
N VAL A 26 16.00 -20.49 3.73
CA VAL A 26 15.43 -19.26 3.20
C VAL A 26 15.35 -18.21 4.30
N PHE A 27 15.82 -17.01 4.00
CA PHE A 27 15.54 -15.82 4.78
C PHE A 27 14.44 -15.00 4.11
N MET A 28 13.46 -14.58 4.89
CA MET A 28 12.31 -13.81 4.42
C MET A 28 12.27 -12.46 5.12
N CYS A 29 12.14 -11.38 4.35
CA CYS A 29 12.30 -10.03 4.84
C CYS A 29 11.27 -9.09 4.20
N PHE A 30 10.51 -8.37 5.04
CA PHE A 30 9.36 -7.55 4.61
C PHE A 30 9.52 -6.04 4.87
N HIS A 31 10.09 -5.66 6.01
CA HIS A 31 10.12 -4.24 6.40
C HIS A 31 11.16 -3.96 7.50
N PRO A 32 12.07 -2.98 7.32
CA PRO A 32 12.46 -2.38 6.04
C PRO A 32 13.29 -3.36 5.21
N ILE A 33 13.18 -3.31 3.87
CA ILE A 33 13.99 -4.23 3.04
C ILE A 33 15.50 -3.94 3.09
N ALA A 34 15.89 -2.75 3.52
CA ALA A 34 17.29 -2.43 3.77
C ALA A 34 17.92 -3.35 4.83
N MET A 35 17.11 -3.94 5.73
CA MET A 35 17.62 -4.92 6.69
C MET A 35 17.92 -6.28 6.04
N CYS A 36 17.40 -6.58 4.85
CA CYS A 36 17.68 -7.86 4.20
C CYS A 36 19.18 -8.01 3.84
N GLU A 37 19.92 -6.90 3.74
CA GLU A 37 21.37 -6.86 3.49
C GLU A 37 22.17 -7.62 4.57
N VAL A 38 21.67 -7.73 5.81
CA VAL A 38 22.35 -8.45 6.90
C VAL A 38 22.40 -9.97 6.66
N PHE A 39 21.49 -10.50 5.85
CA PHE A 39 21.41 -11.93 5.55
C PHE A 39 22.19 -12.35 4.31
N MET A 40 22.66 -11.39 3.49
CA MET A 40 23.44 -11.69 2.28
C MET A 40 24.69 -12.55 2.54
N PRO A 41 25.48 -12.35 3.63
CA PRO A 41 26.69 -13.15 3.88
C PRO A 41 26.44 -14.64 4.11
N PHE A 42 25.22 -15.05 4.50
CA PHE A 42 24.90 -16.45 4.76
C PHE A 42 24.72 -17.29 3.48
N ASN A 43 24.68 -16.65 2.30
CA ASN A 43 24.54 -17.32 1.01
C ASN A 43 23.34 -18.30 0.93
N ARG A 44 22.25 -17.94 1.64
CA ARG A 44 20.96 -18.64 1.58
C ARG A 44 20.03 -17.93 0.59
N THR A 45 18.93 -18.60 0.25
CA THR A 45 17.89 -17.98 -0.57
C THR A 45 17.25 -16.80 0.18
N LEU A 46 17.03 -15.69 -0.51
CA LEU A 46 16.41 -14.49 0.01
C LEU A 46 15.07 -14.23 -0.66
N ILE A 47 14.02 -14.07 0.15
CA ILE A 47 12.73 -13.53 -0.28
C ILE A 47 12.61 -12.12 0.30
N VAL A 48 12.74 -11.12 -0.56
CA VAL A 48 12.69 -9.69 -0.22
C VAL A 48 11.36 -9.12 -0.70
N ILE A 49 10.59 -8.54 0.20
CA ILE A 49 9.25 -8.02 -0.10
C ILE A 49 9.16 -6.59 0.40
N ALA A 50 9.12 -5.61 -0.49
CA ALA A 50 8.90 -4.23 -0.11
C ALA A 50 7.43 -4.01 0.26
N SER A 51 7.18 -3.79 1.54
CA SER A 51 5.86 -3.41 2.08
C SER A 51 5.54 -1.92 1.98
N THR A 52 6.53 -1.11 1.59
CA THR A 52 6.45 0.33 1.31
C THR A 52 7.68 0.73 0.49
N ARG A 53 7.84 2.03 0.19
CA ARG A 53 9.01 2.60 -0.52
C ARG A 53 10.31 2.08 0.08
N TYR A 54 11.05 1.36 -0.76
CA TYR A 54 12.05 0.40 -0.33
C TYR A 54 13.32 1.03 0.25
N GLU A 55 13.53 2.31 -0.03
CA GLU A 55 14.65 3.14 0.45
C GLU A 55 14.54 3.54 1.92
N LEU A 56 13.54 3.02 2.66
CA LEU A 56 13.44 3.19 4.11
C LEU A 56 14.76 2.82 4.79
N ALA A 57 15.28 3.74 5.60
CA ALA A 57 16.57 3.67 6.29
C ALA A 57 17.82 3.85 5.40
N ARG A 58 17.66 4.22 4.13
CA ARG A 58 18.73 4.57 3.18
C ARG A 58 18.45 5.93 2.55
N PHE A 59 18.46 6.97 3.39
CA PHE A 59 18.03 8.31 2.99
C PHE A 59 19.12 9.17 2.35
N SER A 60 20.40 8.77 2.38
CA SER A 60 21.45 9.45 1.61
C SER A 60 21.53 8.89 0.19
N LYS A 61 22.10 9.67 -0.74
CA LYS A 61 22.32 9.23 -2.12
C LYS A 61 23.21 7.99 -2.16
N GLU A 62 24.24 7.98 -1.32
CA GLU A 62 25.25 6.93 -1.23
C GLU A 62 24.64 5.63 -0.70
N ASP A 63 23.87 5.71 0.40
CA ASP A 63 23.20 4.57 1.02
C ASP A 63 22.14 3.97 0.10
N TRP A 64 21.36 4.82 -0.57
CA TRP A 64 20.35 4.37 -1.52
C TRP A 64 20.98 3.69 -2.73
N THR A 65 22.03 4.29 -3.31
CA THR A 65 22.78 3.69 -4.42
C THR A 65 23.38 2.33 -4.02
N LYS A 66 23.89 2.21 -2.79
CA LYS A 66 24.40 0.94 -2.25
C LYS A 66 23.29 -0.10 -2.11
N LEU A 67 22.12 0.28 -1.60
CA LEU A 67 20.97 -0.61 -1.52
C LEU A 67 20.57 -1.12 -2.91
N ASN A 68 20.55 -0.26 -3.94
CA ASN A 68 20.20 -0.67 -5.30
C ASN A 68 21.17 -1.72 -5.85
N LYS A 69 22.48 -1.54 -5.63
CA LYS A 69 23.50 -2.52 -6.01
C LYS A 69 23.29 -3.85 -5.28
N ASN A 70 22.99 -3.81 -3.99
CA ASN A 70 22.74 -5.03 -3.22
C ASN A 70 21.47 -5.75 -3.65
N LEU A 71 20.40 -5.03 -4.01
CA LEU A 71 19.20 -5.64 -4.60
C LEU A 71 19.49 -6.27 -5.97
N GLN A 72 20.32 -5.65 -6.80
CA GLN A 72 20.75 -6.24 -8.08
C GLN A 72 21.57 -7.52 -7.86
N ILE A 73 22.45 -7.55 -6.86
CA ILE A 73 23.20 -8.76 -6.46
C ILE A 73 22.21 -9.85 -5.99
N ILE A 74 21.26 -9.51 -5.12
CA ILE A 74 20.23 -10.45 -4.67
C ILE A 74 19.44 -10.99 -5.88
N ALA A 75 19.01 -10.13 -6.80
CA ALA A 75 18.24 -10.51 -7.98
C ALA A 75 19.00 -11.38 -8.98
N SER A 76 20.33 -11.30 -9.01
CA SER A 76 21.16 -12.08 -9.94
C SER A 76 21.13 -13.59 -9.65
N ASN A 77 20.79 -14.00 -8.43
CA ASN A 77 20.60 -15.40 -8.07
C ASN A 77 19.14 -15.81 -8.37
N PRO A 78 18.90 -16.77 -9.28
CA PRO A 78 17.56 -17.18 -9.66
C PRO A 78 16.84 -17.97 -8.56
N ARG A 79 17.41 -18.23 -7.38
CA ARG A 79 16.63 -18.74 -6.23
C ARG A 79 15.99 -17.62 -5.43
N ASN A 80 16.54 -16.41 -5.50
CA ASN A 80 16.03 -15.27 -4.76
C ASN A 80 14.78 -14.68 -5.41
N VAL A 81 13.97 -14.02 -4.59
CA VAL A 81 12.75 -13.32 -5.02
C VAL A 81 12.80 -11.90 -4.49
N ILE A 82 12.51 -10.94 -5.38
CA ILE A 82 12.26 -9.55 -5.01
C ILE A 82 10.85 -9.20 -5.47
N ALA A 83 10.03 -8.74 -4.52
CA ALA A 83 8.63 -8.45 -4.73
C ALA A 83 8.24 -7.10 -4.10
N GLY A 84 7.20 -6.48 -4.63
CA GLY A 84 6.42 -5.45 -3.93
C GLY A 84 5.19 -6.07 -3.28
N ASN A 85 4.78 -5.57 -2.13
CA ASN A 85 3.50 -5.93 -1.49
C ASN A 85 2.29 -5.39 -2.27
N ASN A 86 2.52 -4.41 -3.14
CA ASN A 86 1.54 -3.83 -4.05
C ASN A 86 2.25 -3.43 -5.36
N LEU A 87 1.46 -3.03 -6.37
CA LEU A 87 2.00 -2.67 -7.68
C LEU A 87 2.84 -1.38 -7.62
N TYR A 88 2.48 -0.43 -6.76
CA TYR A 88 3.24 0.81 -6.60
C TYR A 88 4.68 0.52 -6.17
N ASP A 89 4.88 -0.25 -5.10
CA ASP A 89 6.21 -0.58 -4.58
C ASP A 89 7.00 -1.48 -5.54
N ALA A 90 6.32 -2.35 -6.28
CA ALA A 90 6.92 -3.17 -7.33
C ALA A 90 7.49 -2.30 -8.47
N GLU A 91 6.70 -1.36 -8.99
CA GLU A 91 7.12 -0.40 -10.02
C GLU A 91 8.16 0.59 -9.51
N TYR A 92 8.09 0.98 -8.24
CA TYR A 92 9.07 1.85 -7.60
C TYR A 92 10.45 1.18 -7.55
N ILE A 93 10.52 -0.10 -7.16
CA ILE A 93 11.77 -0.87 -7.23
C ILE A 93 12.26 -0.93 -8.69
N ARG A 94 11.36 -1.27 -9.63
CA ARG A 94 11.71 -1.40 -11.05
C ARG A 94 12.30 -0.11 -11.60
N TYR A 95 11.73 1.04 -11.24
CA TYR A 95 12.17 2.36 -11.67
C TYR A 95 13.60 2.67 -11.26
N PHE A 96 14.00 2.38 -10.02
CA PHE A 96 15.33 2.73 -9.52
C PHE A 96 16.40 1.66 -9.72
N THR A 97 16.00 0.41 -9.96
CA THR A 97 16.95 -0.73 -10.00
C THR A 97 16.96 -1.48 -11.32
N GLY A 98 15.90 -1.36 -12.13
CA GLY A 98 15.69 -2.15 -13.35
C GLY A 98 15.23 -3.58 -13.07
N ILE A 99 15.10 -3.97 -11.79
CA ILE A 99 14.70 -5.32 -11.39
C ILE A 99 13.22 -5.52 -11.72
N LYS A 100 12.90 -6.55 -12.49
CA LYS A 100 11.51 -6.99 -12.69
C LYS A 100 11.02 -7.68 -11.42
N THR A 101 10.19 -6.99 -10.68
CA THR A 101 9.57 -7.48 -9.44
C THR A 101 8.24 -8.19 -9.73
N ILE A 102 7.86 -9.08 -8.82
CA ILE A 102 6.49 -9.61 -8.76
C ILE A 102 5.68 -8.85 -7.70
N VAL A 103 4.35 -8.93 -7.77
CA VAL A 103 3.46 -8.36 -6.76
C VAL A 103 2.95 -9.47 -5.85
N LEU A 104 3.26 -9.39 -4.56
CA LEU A 104 2.80 -10.32 -3.52
C LEU A 104 1.88 -9.59 -2.55
N SER A 105 0.59 -9.54 -2.89
CA SER A 105 -0.42 -8.82 -2.13
C SER A 105 -0.65 -9.40 -0.73
N SER A 106 -0.84 -8.53 0.26
CA SER A 106 -1.25 -8.93 1.61
C SER A 106 -2.66 -9.55 1.61
N LEU A 107 -2.77 -10.80 2.08
CA LEU A 107 -4.04 -11.51 2.08
C LEU A 107 -5.03 -10.97 3.11
N CYS A 108 -4.57 -10.62 4.31
CA CYS A 108 -5.40 -10.14 5.43
C CYS A 108 -6.64 -10.99 5.77
N ALA A 109 -6.58 -12.32 5.54
CA ALA A 109 -7.70 -13.24 5.83
C ALA A 109 -7.93 -13.50 7.33
N TYR A 110 -7.05 -13.03 8.21
CA TYR A 110 -7.17 -13.19 9.66
C TYR A 110 -8.40 -12.47 10.25
N THR A 111 -9.01 -11.53 9.52
CA THR A 111 -10.22 -10.83 9.97
C THR A 111 -11.39 -11.78 10.21
N LYS A 112 -11.48 -12.88 9.44
CA LYS A 112 -12.53 -13.92 9.51
C LYS A 112 -13.97 -13.39 9.53
N VAL A 113 -14.18 -12.18 9.02
CA VAL A 113 -15.47 -11.47 9.02
C VAL A 113 -15.90 -11.20 7.58
N SER A 114 -17.20 -11.14 7.33
CA SER A 114 -17.77 -10.76 6.04
C SER A 114 -18.86 -9.71 6.22
N TYR A 115 -19.04 -8.88 5.19
CA TYR A 115 -20.04 -7.84 5.10
C TYR A 115 -21.44 -8.37 5.46
N LYS A 116 -22.05 -7.72 6.46
CA LYS A 116 -23.38 -8.02 6.97
C LYS A 116 -23.98 -6.71 7.50
N PRO A 117 -24.37 -5.80 6.59
CA PRO A 117 -24.79 -4.45 6.94
C PRO A 117 -26.05 -4.49 7.81
N VAL A 118 -26.15 -3.57 8.76
CA VAL A 118 -27.33 -3.38 9.61
C VAL A 118 -28.03 -2.10 9.19
N ILE A 119 -29.35 -2.17 9.02
CA ILE A 119 -30.19 -1.02 8.65
C ILE A 119 -29.95 0.13 9.64
N ARG A 120 -29.93 1.37 9.12
CA ARG A 120 -29.70 2.63 9.87
C ARG A 120 -28.27 2.84 10.39
N LYS A 121 -27.31 1.92 10.20
CA LYS A 121 -25.90 2.24 10.47
C LYS A 121 -25.40 3.32 9.48
N PRO A 122 -24.56 4.27 9.93
CA PRO A 122 -24.00 5.27 9.03
C PRO A 122 -22.97 4.65 8.09
N PHE A 123 -22.68 5.26 6.94
CA PHE A 123 -21.42 5.02 6.26
C PHE A 123 -20.26 5.53 7.12
N ILE A 124 -19.10 4.91 6.99
CA ILE A 124 -17.90 5.29 7.74
C ILE A 124 -17.03 6.18 6.83
N ILE A 125 -16.51 7.29 7.36
CA ILE A 125 -15.32 7.95 6.80
C ILE A 125 -14.10 7.37 7.50
N ALA A 126 -13.21 6.73 6.72
CA ALA A 126 -11.94 6.19 7.22
C ALA A 126 -11.01 7.30 7.73
N ASN A 127 -9.97 6.93 8.45
CA ASN A 127 -9.03 7.92 8.99
C ASN A 127 -8.31 8.69 7.88
N MET A 128 -8.29 10.02 7.99
CA MET A 128 -7.58 10.92 7.09
C MET A 128 -6.39 11.55 7.83
N ASN A 129 -5.16 11.41 7.31
CA ASN A 129 -3.99 11.99 7.97
C ASN A 129 -3.76 13.47 7.59
N ALA A 130 -4.29 13.92 6.45
CA ALA A 130 -4.21 15.31 6.01
C ALA A 130 -5.19 16.21 6.80
N LYS A 131 -4.78 16.69 7.98
CA LYS A 131 -5.60 17.51 8.91
C LYS A 131 -6.26 18.70 8.22
N ASN A 132 -5.50 19.46 7.42
CA ASN A 132 -6.00 20.65 6.72
C ASN A 132 -7.07 20.29 5.67
N PHE A 133 -6.93 19.13 5.03
CA PHE A 133 -7.89 18.68 4.04
C PHE A 133 -9.16 18.09 4.66
N ARG A 134 -9.07 17.50 5.87
CA ARG A 134 -10.23 16.92 6.57
C ARG A 134 -11.38 17.92 6.71
N SER A 135 -11.11 19.12 7.23
CA SER A 135 -12.15 20.14 7.41
C SER A 135 -12.73 20.60 6.07
N LYS A 136 -11.89 20.76 5.05
CA LYS A 136 -12.32 21.12 3.69
C LYS A 136 -13.22 20.05 3.07
N PHE A 137 -12.83 18.78 3.16
CA PHE A 137 -13.62 17.65 2.67
C PHE A 137 -14.99 17.57 3.36
N MET A 138 -15.03 17.72 4.69
CA MET A 138 -16.29 17.70 5.44
C MET A 138 -17.23 18.86 5.05
N SER A 139 -16.68 20.05 4.80
CA SER A 139 -17.46 21.19 4.28
C SER A 139 -18.03 20.88 2.90
N LEU A 140 -17.19 20.47 1.94
CA LEU A 140 -17.63 20.11 0.58
C LEU A 140 -18.72 19.04 0.58
N LEU A 141 -18.56 18.03 1.44
CA LEU A 141 -19.53 16.94 1.58
C LEU A 141 -20.85 17.43 2.17
N THR A 142 -20.81 18.29 3.18
CA THR A 142 -22.01 18.90 3.80
C THR A 142 -22.77 19.74 2.78
N ASP A 143 -22.06 20.58 2.02
CA ASP A 143 -22.65 21.43 0.98
C ASP A 143 -23.33 20.57 -0.11
N SER A 144 -22.69 19.45 -0.49
CA SER A 144 -23.24 18.51 -1.48
C SER A 144 -24.54 17.85 -0.99
N PHE A 145 -24.61 17.45 0.28
CA PHE A 145 -25.84 16.92 0.87
C PHE A 145 -26.98 17.94 0.87
N GLN A 146 -26.69 19.18 1.26
CA GLN A 146 -27.68 20.26 1.28
C GLN A 146 -28.18 20.59 -0.13
N ARG A 147 -27.26 20.77 -1.07
CA ARG A 147 -27.57 21.09 -2.47
C ARG A 147 -28.41 19.99 -3.14
N LEU A 148 -28.04 18.73 -2.96
CA LEU A 148 -28.72 17.60 -3.60
C LEU A 148 -29.97 17.12 -2.83
N LYS A 149 -30.22 17.65 -1.63
CA LYS A 149 -31.33 17.25 -0.75
C LYS A 149 -31.37 15.74 -0.49
N ILE A 150 -30.20 15.10 -0.45
CA ILE A 150 -30.04 13.68 -0.14
C ILE A 150 -29.75 13.54 1.35
N SER A 151 -30.39 12.58 2.02
CA SER A 151 -30.12 12.27 3.43
C SER A 151 -29.51 10.88 3.53
N VAL A 152 -28.24 10.82 3.94
CA VAL A 152 -27.49 9.60 4.26
C VAL A 152 -26.73 9.84 5.56
N ARG A 153 -26.77 8.88 6.49
CA ARG A 153 -26.00 8.98 7.74
C ARG A 153 -24.54 8.67 7.46
N ILE A 154 -23.64 9.54 7.89
CA ILE A 154 -22.19 9.32 7.83
C ILE A 154 -21.59 9.63 9.20
N GLY A 155 -20.54 8.91 9.58
CA GLY A 155 -19.72 9.26 10.74
C GLY A 155 -18.26 8.91 10.51
N HIS A 156 -17.37 9.69 11.10
CA HIS A 156 -15.94 9.39 11.07
C HIS A 156 -15.64 8.18 11.97
N LEU A 157 -14.76 7.28 11.52
CA LEU A 157 -14.46 6.02 12.20
C LEU A 157 -14.07 6.23 13.67
N ARG A 158 -13.19 7.22 13.93
CA ARG A 158 -12.72 7.54 15.28
C ARG A 158 -13.83 8.07 16.19
N ASP A 159 -14.85 8.72 15.63
CA ASP A 159 -15.92 9.35 16.39
C ASP A 159 -16.99 8.31 16.75
N ILE A 160 -17.27 7.37 15.83
CA ILE A 160 -18.21 6.25 16.06
C ILE A 160 -17.71 5.31 17.15
N TYR A 161 -16.41 5.02 17.16
CA TYR A 161 -15.82 3.95 17.98
C TYR A 161 -14.80 4.43 19.03
N LYS A 162 -14.58 5.75 19.16
CA LYS A 162 -13.64 6.36 20.11
C LYS A 162 -12.24 5.71 20.10
N GLY A 163 -11.78 5.31 18.91
CA GLY A 163 -10.45 4.71 18.70
C GLY A 163 -10.37 3.18 18.77
N HIS A 164 -11.41 2.48 19.24
CA HIS A 164 -11.38 1.02 19.39
C HIS A 164 -12.60 0.34 18.76
N TYR A 165 -12.35 -0.55 17.81
CA TYR A 165 -13.40 -1.34 17.15
C TYR A 165 -12.93 -2.76 16.87
N ARG A 166 -13.90 -3.65 16.65
CA ARG A 166 -13.70 -5.01 16.13
C ARG A 166 -14.09 -5.05 14.65
N TYR A 167 -13.48 -5.94 13.87
CA TYR A 167 -13.83 -6.14 12.46
C TYR A 167 -15.32 -6.36 12.22
N ILE A 168 -15.98 -7.15 13.08
CA ILE A 168 -17.44 -7.38 13.00
C ILE A 168 -18.27 -6.11 13.14
N GLN A 169 -17.77 -5.09 13.84
CA GLN A 169 -18.46 -3.81 13.95
C GLN A 169 -18.37 -3.05 12.64
N LEU A 170 -17.22 -3.05 11.96
CA LEU A 170 -17.04 -2.42 10.65
C LEU A 170 -17.94 -3.05 9.59
N ALA A 171 -17.99 -4.39 9.53
CA ALA A 171 -18.77 -5.13 8.55
C ALA A 171 -20.30 -4.93 8.67
N ARG A 172 -20.77 -4.27 9.73
CA ARG A 172 -22.19 -3.89 9.92
C ARG A 172 -22.55 -2.53 9.34
N HIS A 173 -21.59 -1.75 8.86
CA HIS A 173 -21.85 -0.48 8.18
C HIS A 173 -22.10 -0.71 6.69
N PRO A 174 -22.88 0.16 5.99
CA PRO A 174 -23.17 -0.01 4.56
C PRO A 174 -21.93 0.09 3.66
N GLY A 175 -20.93 0.88 4.06
CA GLY A 175 -19.70 1.05 3.29
C GLY A 175 -18.73 2.00 3.98
N ILE A 176 -17.53 2.10 3.41
CA ILE A 176 -16.44 2.93 3.94
C ILE A 176 -15.95 3.88 2.84
N ILE A 177 -15.93 5.17 3.15
CA ILE A 177 -15.38 6.25 2.34
C ILE A 177 -13.92 6.43 2.75
N HIS A 178 -13.01 6.25 1.80
CA HIS A 178 -11.59 6.47 1.98
C HIS A 178 -11.15 7.73 1.27
N ILE A 179 -10.49 8.62 2.02
CA ILE A 179 -9.58 9.61 1.43
C ILE A 179 -8.17 9.16 1.82
N PRO A 180 -7.44 8.50 0.91
CA PRO A 180 -6.20 7.82 1.24
C PRO A 180 -5.10 8.81 1.60
N TYR A 181 -4.30 8.46 2.60
CA TYR A 181 -3.07 9.18 2.97
C TYR A 181 -1.79 8.50 2.47
N GLN A 182 -1.90 7.24 2.03
CA GLN A 182 -0.84 6.43 1.45
C GLN A 182 -1.37 5.64 0.24
N VAL A 183 -0.47 5.26 -0.67
CA VAL A 183 -0.77 4.44 -1.87
C VAL A 183 -1.14 2.99 -1.55
N SER A 184 -0.84 2.53 -0.35
CA SER A 184 -1.15 1.21 0.20
C SER A 184 -1.42 1.33 1.69
N ILE A 185 -2.56 0.83 2.18
CA ILE A 185 -3.00 0.99 3.57
C ILE A 185 -3.47 -0.37 4.08
N MET A 186 -2.92 -0.88 5.19
CA MET A 186 -3.30 -2.20 5.72
C MET A 186 -4.81 -2.35 5.92
N SER A 187 -5.47 -1.32 6.44
CA SER A 187 -6.92 -1.35 6.64
C SER A 187 -7.73 -1.45 5.35
N LEU A 188 -7.21 -0.95 4.22
CA LEU A 188 -7.85 -1.16 2.91
C LEU A 188 -7.89 -2.65 2.55
N PHE A 189 -6.79 -3.40 2.75
CA PHE A 189 -6.79 -4.86 2.54
C PHE A 189 -7.82 -5.53 3.46
N GLU A 190 -7.83 -5.21 4.75
CA GLU A 190 -8.79 -5.78 5.71
C GLU A 190 -10.25 -5.51 5.30
N HIS A 191 -10.58 -4.25 4.97
CA HIS A 191 -11.93 -3.86 4.56
C HIS A 191 -12.36 -4.55 3.27
N TYR A 192 -11.46 -4.62 2.28
CA TYR A 192 -11.74 -5.25 1.00
C TYR A 192 -11.97 -6.76 1.17
N ARG A 193 -11.19 -7.42 2.03
CA ARG A 193 -11.33 -8.86 2.33
C ARG A 193 -12.58 -9.21 3.12
N MET A 194 -13.06 -8.26 3.92
CA MET A 194 -14.39 -8.36 4.53
C MET A 194 -15.53 -8.13 3.52
N ASN A 195 -15.24 -7.83 2.25
CA ASN A 195 -16.22 -7.54 1.20
C ASN A 195 -17.07 -6.30 1.50
N ILE A 196 -16.53 -5.35 2.27
CA ILE A 196 -17.23 -4.10 2.58
C ILE A 196 -17.13 -3.18 1.36
N PRO A 197 -18.23 -2.62 0.83
CA PRO A 197 -18.17 -1.65 -0.26
C PRO A 197 -17.30 -0.44 0.10
N LEU A 198 -16.36 -0.11 -0.79
CA LEU A 198 -15.38 0.95 -0.57
C LEU A 198 -15.53 2.06 -1.60
N PHE A 199 -15.53 3.30 -1.12
CA PHE A 199 -15.61 4.50 -1.93
C PHE A 199 -14.27 5.23 -1.90
N PHE A 200 -13.72 5.53 -3.07
CA PHE A 200 -12.46 6.25 -3.24
C PHE A 200 -12.63 7.39 -4.24
N PRO A 201 -11.87 8.51 -4.11
CA PRO A 201 -11.79 9.48 -5.19
C PRO A 201 -11.26 8.81 -6.47
N SER A 202 -11.64 9.33 -7.63
CA SER A 202 -11.03 8.95 -8.90
C SER A 202 -9.56 9.36 -8.94
N LEU A 203 -8.80 8.77 -9.87
CA LEU A 203 -7.39 9.09 -10.05
C LEU A 203 -7.16 10.59 -10.28
N ASP A 204 -8.00 11.22 -11.11
CA ASP A 204 -7.89 12.65 -11.41
C ASP A 204 -8.22 13.49 -10.18
N LEU A 205 -9.32 13.18 -9.47
CA LEU A 205 -9.69 13.91 -8.26
C LEU A 205 -8.63 13.79 -7.15
N LEU A 206 -8.09 12.58 -6.94
CA LEU A 206 -7.05 12.36 -5.94
C LEU A 206 -5.74 13.06 -6.33
N THR A 207 -5.43 13.10 -7.62
CA THR A 207 -4.27 13.84 -8.15
C THR A 207 -4.40 15.32 -7.83
N GLU A 208 -5.56 15.93 -8.11
CA GLU A 208 -5.82 17.34 -7.76
C GLU A 208 -5.68 17.58 -6.27
N TRP A 209 -6.36 16.76 -5.46
CA TRP A 209 -6.33 16.92 -4.01
C TRP A 209 -4.92 16.74 -3.45
N HIS A 210 -4.12 15.82 -4.00
CA HIS A 210 -2.75 15.64 -3.56
C HIS A 210 -1.84 16.78 -4.03
N TYR A 211 -1.98 17.24 -5.26
CA TYR A 211 -1.24 18.37 -5.78
C TYR A 211 -1.49 19.65 -4.97
N THR A 212 -2.74 19.94 -4.64
CA THR A 212 -3.12 21.15 -3.89
C THR A 212 -2.93 21.02 -2.38
N TYR A 213 -3.35 19.89 -1.78
CA TYR A 213 -3.49 19.75 -0.33
C TYR A 213 -2.62 18.65 0.29
N ARG A 214 -1.80 17.96 -0.53
CA ARG A 214 -0.91 16.88 -0.08
C ARG A 214 -1.66 15.76 0.65
N VAL A 215 -2.84 15.37 0.15
CA VAL A 215 -3.70 14.40 0.84
C VAL A 215 -3.05 13.02 1.01
N VAL A 216 -2.34 12.53 -0.01
CA VAL A 216 -1.52 11.30 0.03
C VAL A 216 -0.09 11.61 0.49
N ASN A 217 0.10 12.31 1.61
CA ASN A 217 1.42 12.77 2.06
C ASN A 217 2.42 11.64 2.34
N GLU A 218 1.95 10.42 2.59
CA GLU A 218 2.80 9.25 2.77
C GLU A 218 3.08 8.51 1.46
N ARG A 219 2.94 9.18 0.31
CA ARG A 219 3.39 8.64 -0.99
C ARG A 219 4.92 8.56 -1.07
N THR A 220 5.62 9.49 -0.43
CA THR A 220 7.08 9.62 -0.42
C THR A 220 7.60 9.70 1.02
N TRP A 221 8.85 9.28 1.28
CA TRP A 221 9.45 9.42 2.62
C TRP A 221 9.63 10.88 3.03
N ASP A 222 10.00 11.73 2.07
CA ASP A 222 10.12 13.16 2.28
C ASP A 222 8.75 13.79 2.64
N GLY A 223 7.64 13.30 2.05
CA GLY A 223 6.28 13.71 2.42
C GLY A 223 5.86 13.33 3.84
N ILE A 224 6.32 12.18 4.37
CA ILE A 224 6.07 11.76 5.76
C ILE A 224 6.70 12.74 6.76
N SER A 225 7.90 13.24 6.46
CA SER A 225 8.61 14.22 7.28
C SER A 225 8.16 15.68 7.05
N GLY A 226 7.26 15.92 6.09
CA GLY A 226 6.81 17.25 5.71
C GLY A 226 7.79 18.03 4.82
N HIS A 227 8.87 17.40 4.37
CA HIS A 227 9.92 18.01 3.54
C HIS A 227 9.74 17.67 2.05
N ILE A 228 8.62 18.06 1.44
CA ILE A 228 8.31 17.73 0.05
C ILE A 228 9.44 18.14 -0.93
N LYS A 229 9.67 17.31 -1.95
CA LYS A 229 10.74 17.51 -2.95
C LYS A 229 10.21 17.43 -4.37
N ASN A 230 10.96 17.99 -5.30
CA ASN A 230 10.68 17.93 -6.74
C ASN A 230 11.46 16.83 -7.46
N ALA A 231 12.29 16.06 -6.75
CA ALA A 231 13.05 14.95 -7.31
C ALA A 231 13.55 14.00 -6.21
N SER A 232 13.85 12.79 -6.63
CA SER A 232 14.59 11.78 -5.89
C SER A 232 16.05 12.17 -5.72
N ARG A 233 16.70 11.58 -4.71
CA ARG A 233 18.15 11.75 -4.45
C ARG A 233 19.03 10.99 -5.46
N ILE A 234 18.44 10.02 -6.15
CA ILE A 234 19.05 9.25 -7.24
C ILE A 234 18.12 9.29 -8.46
N SER A 235 18.69 9.14 -9.66
CA SER A 235 17.91 9.01 -10.89
C SER A 235 17.34 7.59 -11.04
N GLY A 236 16.19 7.46 -11.70
CA GLY A 236 15.71 6.18 -12.19
C GLY A 236 16.55 5.62 -13.34
N VAL A 237 16.35 4.34 -13.66
CA VAL A 237 17.08 3.61 -14.71
C VAL A 237 16.21 3.22 -15.91
N LEU A 238 14.89 3.45 -15.87
CA LEU A 238 13.94 3.05 -16.93
C LEU A 238 13.81 4.06 -18.08
N GLY A 239 14.72 5.02 -18.18
CA GLY A 239 14.72 6.06 -19.22
C GLY A 239 13.97 7.34 -18.83
N PRO A 240 14.08 8.39 -19.65
CA PRO A 240 13.58 9.73 -19.35
C PRO A 240 12.05 9.87 -19.43
N ASP A 241 11.36 8.95 -20.12
CA ASP A 241 9.91 9.01 -20.34
C ASP A 241 9.09 8.65 -19.10
N ILE A 242 9.74 8.09 -18.07
CA ILE A 242 9.09 7.74 -16.81
C ILE A 242 9.39 8.84 -15.78
N PRO A 243 8.38 9.58 -15.31
CA PRO A 243 8.61 10.68 -14.37
C PRO A 243 9.10 10.16 -13.02
N ASP A 244 9.80 11.01 -12.28
CA ASP A 244 10.33 10.67 -10.96
C ASP A 244 9.20 10.44 -9.93
N PRO A 245 9.14 9.28 -9.25
CA PRO A 245 8.11 9.00 -8.25
C PRO A 245 8.15 9.92 -7.05
N ASN A 246 9.26 10.57 -6.74
CA ASN A 246 9.35 11.48 -5.60
C ASN A 246 9.18 12.96 -6.00
N ASN A 247 8.78 13.25 -7.24
CA ASN A 247 8.41 14.61 -7.62
C ASN A 247 7.00 14.92 -7.12
N GLU A 248 6.91 15.83 -6.13
CA GLU A 248 5.66 16.34 -5.56
C GLU A 248 5.16 17.62 -6.24
N PHE A 249 5.92 18.19 -7.17
CA PHE A 249 5.60 19.48 -7.82
C PHE A 249 5.16 19.32 -9.28
N ASP A 250 5.29 18.13 -9.83
CA ASP A 250 4.80 17.76 -11.15
C ASP A 250 3.50 16.94 -11.01
N ARG A 251 2.42 17.52 -11.55
CA ARG A 251 1.09 16.93 -11.52
C ARG A 251 1.04 15.61 -12.33
N ASP A 252 1.73 15.54 -13.46
CA ASP A 252 1.73 14.37 -14.31
C ASP A 252 2.56 13.25 -13.69
N ALA A 253 3.67 13.59 -13.02
CA ALA A 253 4.42 12.64 -12.18
C ALA A 253 3.53 12.06 -11.07
N ILE A 254 2.84 12.91 -10.31
CA ILE A 254 1.90 12.46 -9.26
C ILE A 254 0.86 11.51 -9.83
N ARG A 255 0.21 11.91 -10.93
CA ARG A 255 -0.86 11.13 -11.56
C ARG A 255 -0.34 9.79 -12.07
N TYR A 256 0.82 9.81 -12.72
CA TYR A 256 1.48 8.62 -13.27
C TYR A 256 1.70 7.57 -12.18
N TRP A 257 2.17 7.99 -11.01
CA TRP A 257 2.50 7.09 -9.91
C TRP A 257 1.29 6.69 -9.08
N LEU A 258 0.35 7.61 -8.83
CA LEU A 258 -0.86 7.30 -8.06
C LEU A 258 -1.69 6.19 -8.68
N LYS A 259 -1.68 6.02 -10.02
CA LYS A 259 -2.43 4.95 -10.69
C LYS A 259 -2.06 3.55 -10.19
N PHE A 260 -0.85 3.34 -9.66
CA PHE A 260 -0.40 2.04 -9.15
C PHE A 260 -0.86 1.74 -7.72
N SER A 261 -1.56 2.66 -7.06
CA SER A 261 -2.08 2.47 -5.69
C SER A 261 -3.09 1.31 -5.63
N ASP A 262 -3.13 0.59 -4.51
CA ASP A 262 -3.96 -0.63 -4.34
C ASP A 262 -5.43 -0.43 -4.73
N PHE A 263 -6.00 0.69 -4.30
CA PHE A 263 -7.41 1.02 -4.54
C PHE A 263 -7.73 1.36 -6.01
N TYR A 264 -6.75 1.42 -6.92
CA TYR A 264 -6.95 1.47 -8.37
C TYR A 264 -6.66 0.14 -9.08
N GLN A 265 -6.11 -0.84 -8.36
CA GLN A 265 -5.78 -2.16 -8.91
C GLN A 265 -6.85 -3.21 -8.63
N TRP A 266 -7.75 -2.95 -7.68
CA TRP A 266 -8.75 -3.93 -7.26
C TRP A 266 -10.12 -3.66 -7.88
N PRO A 267 -10.84 -4.70 -8.33
CA PRO A 267 -12.15 -4.52 -8.92
C PRO A 267 -13.20 -4.17 -7.86
N HIS A 268 -14.33 -3.64 -8.33
CA HIS A 268 -15.51 -3.32 -7.50
C HIS A 268 -15.29 -2.21 -6.44
N ILE A 269 -14.19 -1.46 -6.54
CA ILE A 269 -14.05 -0.18 -5.84
C ILE A 269 -14.98 0.85 -6.51
N ILE A 270 -15.67 1.66 -5.70
CA ILE A 270 -16.59 2.68 -6.18
C ILE A 270 -15.85 4.02 -6.22
N TYR A 271 -15.52 4.49 -7.42
CA TYR A 271 -14.86 5.78 -7.58
C TYR A 271 -15.85 6.94 -7.63
N PHE A 272 -15.43 8.14 -7.25
CA PHE A 272 -16.18 9.38 -7.45
C PHE A 272 -15.26 10.53 -7.90
N ASN A 273 -15.76 11.39 -8.77
CA ASN A 273 -15.05 12.54 -9.32
C ASN A 273 -15.39 13.86 -8.60
N SER A 274 -16.41 13.84 -7.73
CA SER A 274 -16.78 14.98 -6.88
C SER A 274 -17.52 14.52 -5.63
N THR A 275 -17.69 15.43 -4.67
CA THR A 275 -18.51 15.16 -3.48
C THR A 275 -20.00 15.01 -3.82
N ASP A 276 -20.50 15.66 -4.89
CA ASP A 276 -21.86 15.43 -5.39
C ASP A 276 -22.03 14.01 -5.91
N GLU A 277 -21.09 13.54 -6.74
CA GLU A 277 -21.13 12.17 -7.26
C GLU A 277 -21.02 11.16 -6.12
N LEU A 278 -20.17 11.42 -5.12
CA LEU A 278 -20.11 10.60 -3.92
C LEU A 278 -21.47 10.52 -3.23
N VAL A 279 -22.13 11.65 -2.95
CA VAL A 279 -23.44 11.69 -2.28
C VAL A 279 -24.50 10.91 -3.07
N ILE A 280 -24.52 11.06 -4.39
CA ILE A 280 -25.40 10.28 -5.28
C ILE A 280 -25.10 8.79 -5.13
N LYS A 281 -23.84 8.38 -5.26
CA LYS A 281 -23.43 6.98 -5.19
C LYS A 281 -23.69 6.33 -3.83
N LEU A 282 -23.56 7.08 -2.73
CA LEU A 282 -23.92 6.59 -1.39
C LEU A 282 -25.41 6.24 -1.29
N LYS A 283 -26.26 6.89 -2.08
CA LYS A 283 -27.71 6.65 -2.10
C LYS A 283 -28.12 5.57 -3.11
N THR A 284 -27.47 5.52 -4.27
CA THR A 284 -27.95 4.75 -5.43
C THR A 284 -27.20 3.44 -5.68
N THR A 285 -25.99 3.27 -5.14
CA THR A 285 -25.19 2.07 -5.42
C THR A 285 -25.83 0.81 -4.83
N ASN A 286 -25.92 -0.26 -5.62
CA ASN A 286 -26.28 -1.58 -5.13
C ASN A 286 -25.13 -2.22 -4.32
N LEU A 287 -25.07 -1.89 -3.03
CA LEU A 287 -24.00 -2.32 -2.13
C LEU A 287 -23.95 -3.84 -1.93
N THR A 288 -25.09 -4.52 -2.02
CA THR A 288 -25.17 -5.99 -1.90
C THR A 288 -24.52 -6.68 -3.10
N GLU A 289 -24.76 -6.17 -4.29
CA GLU A 289 -24.15 -6.66 -5.52
C GLU A 289 -22.64 -6.40 -5.54
N VAL A 290 -22.21 -5.18 -5.18
CA VAL A 290 -20.78 -4.84 -5.04
C VAL A 290 -20.09 -5.81 -4.09
N SER A 291 -20.64 -6.03 -2.90
CA SER A 291 -20.08 -6.96 -1.91
C SER A 291 -20.04 -8.41 -2.42
N SER A 292 -21.09 -8.85 -3.13
CA SER A 292 -21.14 -10.20 -3.71
C SER A 292 -20.05 -10.41 -4.76
N ASN A 293 -19.83 -9.42 -5.63
CA ASN A 293 -18.77 -9.47 -6.63
C ASN A 293 -17.37 -9.42 -6.01
N MET A 294 -17.16 -8.57 -5.00
CA MET A 294 -15.93 -8.57 -4.20
C MET A 294 -15.64 -9.94 -3.59
N LYS A 295 -16.67 -10.64 -3.07
CA LYS A 295 -16.54 -11.98 -2.49
C LYS A 295 -16.06 -13.01 -3.50
N VAL A 296 -16.61 -12.98 -4.72
CA VAL A 296 -16.18 -13.87 -5.82
C VAL A 296 -14.71 -13.60 -6.17
N TYR A 297 -14.35 -12.33 -6.38
CA TYR A 297 -12.96 -11.96 -6.66
C TYR A 297 -12.01 -12.35 -5.54
N ASN A 298 -12.36 -12.11 -4.28
CA ASN A 298 -11.55 -12.45 -3.11
C ASN A 298 -11.27 -13.96 -2.98
N ALA A 299 -12.26 -14.80 -3.31
CA ALA A 299 -12.06 -16.25 -3.34
C ALA A 299 -11.02 -16.68 -4.38
N ASN A 300 -11.06 -16.08 -5.58
CA ASN A 300 -10.09 -16.35 -6.64
C ASN A 300 -8.70 -15.80 -6.30
N LEU A 301 -8.62 -14.56 -5.82
CA LEU A 301 -7.35 -13.94 -5.41
C LEU A 301 -6.66 -14.74 -4.29
N THR A 302 -7.42 -15.31 -3.35
CA THR A 302 -6.87 -16.19 -2.32
C THR A 302 -6.19 -17.42 -2.96
N LYS A 303 -6.90 -18.13 -3.85
CA LYS A 303 -6.32 -19.29 -4.55
C LYS A 303 -5.05 -18.93 -5.32
N ASN A 304 -5.08 -17.83 -6.07
CA ASN A 304 -3.95 -17.37 -6.87
C ASN A 304 -2.74 -17.00 -6.00
N LEU A 305 -2.96 -16.33 -4.87
CA LEU A 305 -1.88 -15.95 -3.97
C LEU A 305 -1.24 -17.17 -3.30
N PHE A 306 -2.04 -18.17 -2.89
CA PHE A 306 -1.52 -19.43 -2.38
C PHE A 306 -0.70 -20.18 -3.42
N GLU A 307 -1.13 -20.16 -4.68
CA GLU A 307 -0.38 -20.75 -5.79
C GLU A 307 0.95 -20.03 -6.03
N GLN A 308 0.95 -18.69 -6.05
CA GLN A 308 2.18 -17.91 -6.16
C GLN A 308 3.17 -18.21 -5.03
N TRP A 309 2.68 -18.28 -3.78
CA TRP A 309 3.50 -18.67 -2.64
C TRP A 309 4.06 -20.09 -2.77
N ARG A 310 3.25 -21.04 -3.24
CA ARG A 310 3.71 -22.41 -3.47
C ARG A 310 4.84 -22.45 -4.49
N GLN A 311 4.70 -21.76 -5.62
CA GLN A 311 5.73 -21.68 -6.66
C GLN A 311 7.01 -21.03 -6.15
N ILE A 312 6.90 -19.96 -5.36
CA ILE A 312 8.05 -19.33 -4.71
C ILE A 312 8.75 -20.33 -3.79
N LEU A 313 8.02 -20.96 -2.87
CA LEU A 313 8.61 -21.88 -1.89
C LEU A 313 9.25 -23.11 -2.56
N GLN A 314 8.63 -23.64 -3.61
CA GLN A 314 9.20 -24.71 -4.43
C GLN A 314 10.51 -24.29 -5.11
N ARG A 315 10.56 -23.08 -5.69
CA ARG A 315 11.77 -22.50 -6.30
C ARG A 315 12.89 -22.28 -5.28
N THR A 316 12.53 -21.98 -4.03
CA THR A 316 13.50 -21.71 -2.96
C THR A 316 14.01 -22.96 -2.24
N SER A 317 13.38 -24.11 -2.45
CA SER A 317 13.78 -25.38 -1.82
C SER A 317 15.10 -25.89 -2.41
N PRO A 318 16.02 -26.44 -1.60
CA PRO A 318 17.18 -27.16 -2.12
C PRO A 318 16.72 -28.36 -2.96
N LEU A 319 17.40 -28.65 -4.07
CA LEU A 319 17.33 -29.96 -4.73
C LEU A 319 17.86 -31.05 -3.79
#